data_AF-A0A959EAT9-F1
#
_entry.id   AF-A0A959EAT9-F1
#
_cell.length_a   1.000
_cell.length_b   1.000
_cell.length_c   1.000
_cell.angle_alpha   90.00
_cell.angle_beta   90.00
_cell.angle_gamma   90.00
#
_symmetry.space_group_name_H-M   'P 1'
#
loop_
_entity.id
_entity.type
_entity.pdbx_description
1 polymer ?
#
loop_
_entity_poly.entity_id
_entity_poly.type
_entity_poly.pdbx_seq_one_letter_code
_entity_poly.pdbx_strand_id
1 'polypeptide(L)'
;MYKIYGIRHHGPGSTRSLLRALESEPPDCLLIEAPADAEQVLEYALHPGIIPPVAVLLYDEKDLSKASYLPFAAFSPEWQAIQYGLAQGIPVHFMDLPMSMQFQMEEDKKGQLEMPLPSSENEGPIVRDPMGYIAELAGFSDSERWWEVTFEQPDHESDIFASIIDLNTALRDELGRQESRHNRTREAYMRKTLREALSKGYKRVAVVCGAWHASALHHLARFTPKKDNALLKGLRKKKIAATWIPWSYQRLAFQSGYRAGVISPAWYQLLFSRREEAVQWWMARVAILLRKEGFNASTAHATEATRLAHALAALRKQPIAGMEEMKEAVLAIYCEGNEEPLKLIEDQLIIGDEVGEVPADIPQIPLQKDLESRIRSLRLTAIFKSAFPETKELDLRKPNHLSTSHLLHQLNILEIPWGTILEAPENRLGSFHEHWRLAWQPEYTIKVIEAGMWGNTVYNAATYYIQKKSAETDQLSVLIGLARAALLAGITTAFNPLVARIE
;
A
#
# COMPACT_ATOMS: atom_id res chain seq x y z
N MET A 1 22.91 -7.66 23.75
CA MET A 1 21.60 -8.32 23.91
C MET A 1 20.70 -7.84 22.79
N TYR A 2 19.84 -8.70 22.25
CA TYR A 2 18.85 -8.29 21.26
C TYR A 2 17.47 -8.86 21.61
N LYS A 3 16.42 -8.14 21.24
CA LYS A 3 15.03 -8.56 21.36
C LYS A 3 14.36 -8.50 19.99
N ILE A 4 13.45 -9.44 19.75
CA ILE A 4 12.72 -9.54 18.48
C ILE A 4 11.24 -9.39 18.77
N TYR A 5 10.63 -8.52 18.00
CA TYR A 5 9.23 -8.16 18.04
C TYR A 5 8.60 -8.64 16.73
N GLY A 6 8.05 -9.86 16.78
CA GLY A 6 7.28 -10.43 15.68
C GLY A 6 5.91 -9.76 15.58
N ILE A 7 5.68 -8.99 14.52
CA ILE A 7 4.46 -8.20 14.32
C ILE A 7 3.62 -8.73 13.17
N ARG A 8 2.35 -8.34 13.13
CA ARG A 8 1.59 -8.27 11.88
C ARG A 8 1.79 -6.88 11.27
N HIS A 9 2.21 -6.85 10.01
CA HIS A 9 2.31 -5.60 9.25
C HIS A 9 0.95 -4.88 9.32
N HIS A 10 0.97 -3.58 9.61
CA HIS A 10 -0.24 -2.79 9.78
C HIS A 10 -1.22 -3.28 10.88
N GLY A 11 -0.75 -4.05 11.87
CA GLY A 11 -1.54 -4.51 13.01
C GLY A 11 -1.62 -3.46 14.13
N PRO A 12 -2.78 -2.85 14.43
CA PRO A 12 -2.88 -1.83 15.47
C PRO A 12 -2.60 -2.36 16.88
N GLY A 13 -2.86 -3.64 17.15
CA GLY A 13 -2.50 -4.28 18.42
C GLY A 13 -1.02 -4.57 18.53
N SER A 14 -0.43 -5.13 17.47
CA SER A 14 1.02 -5.28 17.33
C SER A 14 1.74 -3.95 17.60
N THR A 15 1.22 -2.85 17.06
CA THR A 15 1.77 -1.49 17.26
C THR A 15 1.72 -1.06 18.73
N ARG A 16 0.58 -1.23 19.42
CA ARG A 16 0.46 -0.87 20.85
C ARG A 16 1.44 -1.66 21.71
N SER A 17 1.50 -2.98 21.52
CA SER A 17 2.40 -3.86 22.26
C SER A 17 3.87 -3.52 21.98
N LEU A 18 4.21 -3.19 20.72
CA LEU A 18 5.56 -2.78 20.34
C LEU A 18 5.95 -1.46 21.01
N LEU A 19 5.11 -0.44 20.96
CA LEU A 19 5.40 0.85 21.61
C LEU A 19 5.62 0.70 23.12
N ARG A 20 4.76 -0.05 23.82
CA ARG A 20 4.96 -0.37 25.25
C ARG A 20 6.28 -1.11 25.50
N ALA A 21 6.65 -2.03 24.62
CA ALA A 21 7.90 -2.78 24.75
C ALA A 21 9.14 -1.89 24.52
N LEU A 22 9.08 -0.97 23.56
CA LEU A 22 10.15 -0.01 23.30
C LEU A 22 10.29 1.02 24.43
N GLU A 23 9.18 1.47 25.01
CA GLU A 23 9.17 2.39 26.16
C GLU A 23 9.69 1.73 27.44
N SER A 24 9.29 0.48 27.70
CA SER A 24 9.72 -0.25 28.90
C SER A 24 11.19 -0.68 28.84
N GLU A 25 11.70 -1.02 27.64
CA GLU A 25 13.11 -1.33 27.43
C GLU A 25 13.68 -0.59 26.20
N PRO A 26 14.08 0.69 26.38
CA PRO A 26 14.58 1.50 25.28
C PRO A 26 15.82 0.88 24.63
N PRO A 27 15.81 0.63 23.31
CA PRO A 27 16.96 0.10 22.60
C PRO A 27 18.02 1.18 22.35
N ASP A 28 19.24 0.74 22.02
CA ASP A 28 20.29 1.62 21.48
C ASP A 28 20.48 1.45 19.96
N CYS A 29 19.68 0.59 19.32
CA CYS A 29 19.60 0.40 17.88
C CYS A 29 18.27 -0.29 17.50
N LEU A 30 17.60 0.23 16.46
CA LEU A 30 16.41 -0.38 15.86
C LEU A 30 16.75 -1.00 14.51
N LEU A 31 16.42 -2.27 14.33
CA LEU A 31 16.45 -2.95 13.04
C LEU A 31 15.03 -3.25 12.59
N ILE A 32 14.62 -2.74 11.43
CA ILE A 32 13.25 -2.86 10.94
C ILE A 32 13.22 -3.66 9.64
N GLU A 33 12.27 -4.57 9.51
CA GLU A 33 12.00 -5.31 8.28
C GLU A 33 11.49 -4.37 7.18
N ALA A 34 12.44 -3.86 6.42
CA ALA A 34 12.24 -3.14 5.18
C ALA A 34 13.49 -3.35 4.31
N PRO A 35 13.39 -3.26 2.97
CA PRO A 35 14.54 -3.41 2.09
C PRO A 35 15.64 -2.40 2.45
N ALA A 36 16.89 -2.86 2.63
CA ALA A 36 17.97 -2.00 3.11
C ALA A 36 18.29 -0.80 2.18
N ASP A 37 17.93 -0.86 0.90
CA ASP A 37 18.06 0.26 -0.03
C ASP A 37 16.96 1.34 0.11
N ALA A 38 15.92 1.10 0.91
CA ALA A 38 14.99 2.15 1.34
C ALA A 38 15.54 3.02 2.49
N GLU A 39 16.67 2.65 3.11
CA GLU A 39 17.24 3.40 4.25
C GLU A 39 17.56 4.86 3.88
N GLN A 40 17.88 5.13 2.61
CA GLN A 40 18.21 6.46 2.11
C GLN A 40 17.08 7.50 2.22
N VAL A 41 15.82 7.07 2.42
CA VAL A 41 14.69 7.99 2.59
C VAL A 41 14.24 8.14 4.05
N LEU A 42 14.90 7.44 5.00
CA LEU A 42 14.56 7.53 6.42
C LEU A 42 14.74 8.94 6.99
N GLU A 43 15.68 9.73 6.47
CA GLU A 43 15.92 11.10 6.92
C GLU A 43 14.67 11.99 6.82
N TYR A 44 13.78 11.68 5.87
CA TYR A 44 12.53 12.41 5.67
C TYR A 44 11.38 11.90 6.54
N ALA A 45 11.49 10.74 7.18
CA ALA A 45 10.35 10.10 7.84
C ALA A 45 9.75 10.93 8.98
N LEU A 46 10.55 11.77 9.66
CA LEU A 46 10.07 12.71 10.68
C LEU A 46 9.54 14.04 10.12
N HIS A 47 9.57 14.23 8.79
CA HIS A 47 9.13 15.48 8.19
C HIS A 47 7.63 15.68 8.48
N PRO A 48 7.21 16.83 9.05
CA PRO A 48 5.83 17.03 9.51
C PRO A 48 4.79 17.04 8.39
N GLY A 49 5.22 17.28 7.15
CA GLY A 49 4.39 17.19 5.95
C GLY A 49 4.17 15.76 5.45
N ILE A 50 4.84 14.73 5.99
CA ILE A 50 4.55 13.33 5.67
C ILE A 50 3.41 12.87 6.56
N ILE A 51 2.22 12.73 5.97
CA ILE A 51 1.00 12.32 6.68
C ILE A 51 0.57 10.96 6.13
N PRO A 52 0.64 9.86 6.91
CA PRO A 52 0.18 8.56 6.47
C PRO A 52 -1.32 8.54 6.10
N PRO A 53 -1.76 7.67 5.17
CA PRO A 53 -1.01 6.58 4.57
C PRO A 53 -0.02 7.03 3.47
N VAL A 54 1.23 6.59 3.60
CA VAL A 54 2.31 6.89 2.64
C VAL A 54 3.04 5.60 2.27
N ALA A 55 3.81 5.61 1.19
CA ALA A 55 4.64 4.47 0.84
C ALA A 55 6.05 4.91 0.47
N VAL A 56 7.04 4.06 0.73
CA VAL A 56 8.34 4.17 0.07
C VAL A 56 8.23 3.45 -1.28
N LEU A 57 8.47 4.20 -2.35
CA LEU A 57 8.57 3.69 -3.71
C LEU A 57 10.04 3.39 -4.01
N LEU A 58 10.35 2.11 -4.24
CA LEU A 58 11.65 1.64 -4.72
C LEU A 58 11.52 1.29 -6.21
N TYR A 59 12.30 1.93 -7.07
CA TYR A 59 12.13 1.77 -8.52
C TYR A 59 13.44 1.84 -9.30
N ASP A 60 13.49 1.17 -10.45
CA ASP A 60 14.56 1.34 -11.43
C ASP A 60 14.36 2.66 -12.21
N GLU A 61 15.34 3.57 -12.13
CA GLU A 61 15.31 4.87 -12.82
C GLU A 61 15.21 4.74 -14.36
N LYS A 62 15.61 3.60 -14.92
CA LYS A 62 15.56 3.32 -16.36
C LYS A 62 14.30 2.57 -16.79
N ASP A 63 13.60 1.93 -15.85
CA ASP A 63 12.42 1.12 -16.11
C ASP A 63 11.46 1.19 -14.93
N LEU A 64 10.57 2.19 -14.96
CA LEU A 64 9.58 2.43 -13.91
C LEU A 64 8.53 1.30 -13.79
N SER A 65 8.48 0.33 -14.73
CA SER A 65 7.68 -0.89 -14.55
C SER A 65 8.26 -1.82 -13.47
N LYS A 66 9.54 -1.63 -13.12
CA LYS A 66 10.24 -2.30 -12.00
C LYS A 66 10.16 -1.41 -10.77
N ALA A 67 9.02 -1.49 -10.09
CA ALA A 67 8.74 -0.75 -8.88
C ALA A 67 8.23 -1.68 -7.77
N SER A 68 8.54 -1.33 -6.53
CA SER A 68 8.00 -1.96 -5.33
C SER A 68 7.58 -0.86 -4.36
N TYR A 69 6.46 -1.11 -3.69
CA TYR A 69 5.82 -0.18 -2.78
C TYR A 69 5.87 -0.78 -1.39
N LEU A 70 6.43 -0.03 -0.44
CA LEU A 70 6.41 -0.35 0.97
C LEU A 70 5.45 0.62 1.66
N PRO A 71 4.16 0.28 1.79
CA PRO A 71 3.17 1.16 2.37
C PRO A 71 3.28 1.21 3.89
N PHE A 72 2.88 2.33 4.46
CA PHE A 72 2.82 2.60 5.89
C PHE A 72 1.53 3.35 6.19
N ALA A 73 0.86 2.95 7.27
CA ALA A 73 -0.24 3.67 7.86
C ALA A 73 0.18 4.20 9.23
N ALA A 74 -0.57 5.16 9.79
CA ALA A 74 -0.27 5.67 11.12
C ALA A 74 -0.30 4.56 12.20
N PHE A 75 -1.07 3.49 11.97
CA PHE A 75 -1.13 2.32 12.85
C PHE A 75 -0.15 1.19 12.49
N SER A 76 0.77 1.38 11.53
CA SER A 76 1.79 0.39 11.20
C SER A 76 2.85 0.27 12.31
N PRO A 77 3.18 -0.94 12.80
CA PRO A 77 4.21 -1.12 13.83
C PRO A 77 5.57 -0.57 13.40
N GLU A 78 5.93 -0.78 12.14
CA GLU A 78 7.18 -0.33 11.54
C GLU A 78 7.22 1.19 11.44
N TRP A 79 6.13 1.81 11.02
CA TRP A 79 6.01 3.27 10.98
C TRP A 79 6.24 3.86 12.37
N GLN A 80 5.55 3.32 13.38
CA GLN A 80 5.69 3.77 14.76
C GLN A 80 7.10 3.52 15.32
N ALA A 81 7.75 2.40 14.97
CA ALA A 81 9.14 2.13 15.33
C ALA A 81 10.12 3.13 14.68
N ILE A 82 9.92 3.47 13.41
CA ILE A 82 10.71 4.50 12.72
C ILE A 82 10.55 5.85 13.42
N GLN A 83 9.31 6.28 13.67
CA GLN A 83 9.01 7.54 14.36
C GLN A 83 9.64 7.57 15.76
N TYR A 84 9.46 6.52 16.55
CA TYR A 84 10.05 6.38 17.89
C TYR A 84 11.57 6.49 17.86
N GLY A 85 12.24 5.72 16.99
CA GLY A 85 13.69 5.69 16.94
C GLY A 85 14.29 7.02 16.52
N LEU A 86 13.79 7.60 15.43
CA LEU A 86 14.30 8.87 14.92
C LEU A 86 14.04 10.02 15.89
N ALA A 87 12.85 10.08 16.53
CA ALA A 87 12.52 11.15 17.48
C ALA A 87 13.42 11.13 18.73
N GLN A 88 13.93 9.96 19.11
CA GLN A 88 14.85 9.79 20.23
C GLN A 88 16.34 9.81 19.82
N GLY A 89 16.65 9.96 18.54
CA GLY A 89 18.02 9.87 18.03
C GLY A 89 18.62 8.47 18.12
N ILE A 90 17.80 7.43 18.26
CA ILE A 90 18.24 6.03 18.22
C ILE A 90 18.53 5.67 16.76
N PRO A 91 19.69 5.09 16.44
CA PRO A 91 19.98 4.61 15.09
C PRO A 91 18.92 3.61 14.61
N VAL A 92 18.30 3.93 13.46
CA VAL A 92 17.31 3.08 12.78
C VAL A 92 17.92 2.56 11.48
N HIS A 93 17.92 1.24 11.30
CA HIS A 93 18.41 0.60 10.09
C HIS A 93 17.38 -0.36 9.51
N PHE A 94 17.37 -0.45 8.19
CA PHE A 94 16.56 -1.43 7.47
C PHE A 94 17.37 -2.70 7.24
N MET A 95 16.77 -3.85 7.57
CA MET A 95 17.51 -5.11 7.65
C MET A 95 17.11 -6.17 6.63
N ASP A 96 16.14 -5.92 5.75
CA ASP A 96 15.73 -6.91 4.75
C ASP A 96 16.55 -6.80 3.45
N LEU A 97 16.46 -7.86 2.62
CA LEU A 97 17.16 -7.98 1.35
C LEU A 97 16.86 -6.76 0.45
N PRO A 98 17.88 -6.06 -0.05
CA PRO A 98 17.70 -4.90 -0.92
C PRO A 98 16.83 -5.21 -2.15
N MET A 99 15.88 -4.33 -2.50
CA MET A 99 15.05 -4.50 -3.69
C MET A 99 15.87 -4.52 -4.98
N SER A 100 17.00 -3.81 -4.99
CA SER A 100 18.00 -3.87 -6.07
C SER A 100 18.50 -5.29 -6.37
N MET A 101 18.60 -6.15 -5.36
CA MET A 101 18.92 -7.57 -5.55
C MET A 101 17.69 -8.36 -5.96
N GLN A 102 16.53 -8.08 -5.34
CA GLN A 102 15.28 -8.78 -5.62
C GLN A 102 14.85 -8.63 -7.09
N PHE A 103 14.85 -7.41 -7.63
CA PHE A 103 14.52 -7.16 -9.04
C PHE A 103 15.44 -7.91 -10.01
N GLN A 104 16.74 -7.99 -9.69
CA GLN A 104 17.69 -8.73 -10.52
C GLN A 104 17.45 -10.24 -10.42
N MET A 105 17.10 -10.77 -9.24
CA MET A 105 16.74 -12.18 -9.08
C MET A 105 15.51 -12.56 -9.89
N GLU A 106 14.52 -11.67 -10.02
CA GLU A 106 13.34 -11.89 -10.87
C GLU A 106 13.68 -11.89 -12.35
N GLU A 107 14.56 -10.99 -12.81
CA GLU A 107 15.04 -10.96 -14.19
C GLU A 107 15.87 -12.21 -14.53
N ASP A 108 16.75 -12.62 -13.63
CA ASP A 108 17.58 -13.82 -13.81
C ASP A 108 16.72 -15.08 -13.93
N LYS A 109 15.59 -15.14 -13.22
CA LYS A 109 14.59 -16.19 -13.38
C LYS A 109 13.88 -16.13 -14.74
N LYS A 110 13.47 -14.93 -15.20
CA LYS A 110 12.78 -14.77 -16.49
C LYS A 110 13.70 -15.03 -17.70
N GLY A 111 14.99 -14.73 -17.58
CA GLY A 111 15.99 -14.94 -18.65
C GLY A 111 16.52 -16.37 -18.76
N GLN A 112 16.34 -17.19 -17.72
CA GLN A 112 16.53 -18.63 -17.79
C GLN A 112 15.22 -19.22 -18.34
N LEU A 113 15.21 -19.62 -19.62
CA LEU A 113 14.16 -20.52 -20.12
C LEU A 113 14.04 -21.66 -19.11
N GLU A 114 12.91 -21.73 -18.39
CA GLU A 114 12.59 -22.88 -17.55
C GLU A 114 12.50 -24.10 -18.48
N MET A 115 13.62 -24.80 -18.68
CA MET A 115 13.54 -26.20 -18.99
C MET A 115 12.87 -26.83 -17.77
N PRO A 116 11.71 -27.50 -17.92
CA PRO A 116 11.11 -28.22 -16.82
C PRO A 116 12.04 -29.38 -16.50
N LEU A 117 13.00 -29.14 -15.60
CA LEU A 117 13.70 -30.21 -14.93
C LEU A 117 12.63 -30.95 -14.10
N PRO A 118 12.56 -32.28 -14.16
CA PRO A 118 11.67 -33.02 -13.28
C PRO A 118 11.97 -32.57 -11.85
N SER A 119 10.94 -32.05 -11.18
CA SER A 119 10.99 -31.65 -9.77
C SER A 119 11.68 -32.77 -9.00
N SER A 120 12.81 -32.47 -8.35
CA SER A 120 13.47 -33.44 -7.49
C SER A 120 12.45 -33.96 -6.48
N GLU A 121 12.24 -35.27 -6.45
CA GLU A 121 11.25 -36.03 -5.66
C GLU A 121 11.47 -35.96 -4.13
N ASN A 122 11.91 -34.82 -3.59
CA ASN A 122 12.20 -34.64 -2.16
C ASN A 122 11.84 -33.24 -1.65
N GLU A 123 10.86 -32.59 -2.29
CA GLU A 123 10.24 -31.37 -1.74
C GLU A 123 9.03 -31.81 -0.91
N GLY A 124 9.15 -31.71 0.42
CA GLY A 124 8.03 -31.92 1.34
C GLY A 124 6.82 -31.04 0.99
N PRO A 125 5.63 -31.33 1.55
CA PRO A 125 4.41 -30.62 1.18
C PRO A 125 4.59 -29.10 1.34
N ILE A 126 4.29 -28.35 0.28
CA ILE A 126 4.24 -26.89 0.32
C ILE A 126 3.00 -26.51 1.13
N VAL A 127 3.13 -26.39 2.46
CA VAL A 127 2.06 -25.87 3.32
C VAL A 127 1.87 -24.40 2.98
N ARG A 128 0.92 -24.08 2.09
CA ARG A 128 0.81 -22.75 1.45
C ARG A 128 0.51 -21.61 2.42
N ASP A 129 -0.09 -21.90 3.56
CA ASP A 129 -0.38 -20.97 4.65
C ASP A 129 -0.24 -21.66 6.03
N PRO A 130 0.92 -21.53 6.71
CA PRO A 130 1.12 -22.05 8.06
C PRO A 130 0.18 -21.45 9.11
N MET A 131 -0.22 -20.19 8.96
CA MET A 131 -1.15 -19.55 9.90
C MET A 131 -2.58 -20.04 9.67
N GLY A 132 -2.94 -20.30 8.42
CA GLY A 132 -4.22 -20.92 8.05
C GLY A 132 -4.43 -22.28 8.74
N TYR A 133 -3.37 -23.09 8.85
CA TYR A 133 -3.42 -24.36 9.56
C TYR A 133 -3.81 -24.21 11.05
N ILE A 134 -3.22 -23.25 11.77
CA ILE A 134 -3.62 -23.00 13.17
C ILE A 134 -5.02 -22.41 13.23
N ALA A 135 -5.36 -21.50 12.31
CA ALA A 135 -6.68 -20.91 12.27
C ALA A 135 -7.77 -21.98 12.15
N GLU A 136 -7.60 -22.95 11.26
CA GLU A 136 -8.50 -24.10 11.12
C GLU A 136 -8.59 -24.92 12.42
N LEU A 137 -7.45 -25.22 13.06
CA LEU A 137 -7.43 -25.92 14.35
C LEU A 137 -8.13 -25.14 15.47
N ALA A 138 -8.05 -23.81 15.44
CA ALA A 138 -8.72 -22.91 16.36
C ALA A 138 -10.20 -22.66 16.01
N GLY A 139 -10.72 -23.25 14.92
CA GLY A 139 -12.11 -23.13 14.49
C GLY A 139 -12.42 -21.89 13.65
N PHE A 140 -11.40 -21.25 13.07
CA PHE A 140 -11.54 -20.11 12.17
C PHE A 140 -11.43 -20.55 10.70
N SER A 141 -12.16 -19.86 9.83
CA SER A 141 -12.12 -20.10 8.38
C SER A 141 -10.99 -19.37 7.67
N ASP A 142 -10.27 -18.49 8.37
CA ASP A 142 -9.27 -17.58 7.82
C ASP A 142 -8.23 -17.22 8.89
N SER A 143 -6.97 -17.13 8.47
CA SER A 143 -5.81 -16.84 9.32
C SER A 143 -5.77 -15.40 9.80
N GLU A 144 -6.27 -14.44 9.02
CA GLU A 144 -6.27 -13.03 9.41
C GLU A 144 -7.24 -12.77 10.57
N ARG A 145 -8.43 -13.37 10.54
CA ARG A 145 -9.41 -13.28 11.63
C ARG A 145 -8.89 -13.95 12.89
N TRP A 146 -8.31 -15.14 12.76
CA TRP A 146 -7.70 -15.81 13.90
C TRP A 146 -6.59 -14.95 14.53
N TRP A 147 -5.72 -14.36 13.71
CA TRP A 147 -4.68 -13.45 14.16
C TRP A 147 -5.26 -12.21 14.85
N GLU A 148 -6.29 -11.59 14.25
CA GLU A 148 -6.93 -10.41 14.80
C GLU A 148 -7.47 -10.66 16.21
N VAL A 149 -8.23 -11.75 16.38
CA VAL A 149 -8.81 -12.17 17.67
C VAL A 149 -7.73 -12.53 18.70
N THR A 150 -6.67 -13.21 18.27
CA THR A 150 -5.67 -13.78 19.19
C THR A 150 -4.62 -12.76 19.62
N PHE A 151 -4.15 -11.93 18.68
CA PHE A 151 -2.96 -11.08 18.89
C PHE A 151 -3.24 -9.57 18.78
N GLU A 152 -4.22 -9.13 17.99
CA GLU A 152 -4.42 -7.69 17.74
C GLU A 152 -5.47 -7.04 18.65
N GLN A 153 -6.53 -7.79 18.95
CA GLN A 153 -7.64 -7.30 19.75
C GLN A 153 -7.38 -7.29 21.25
N PRO A 154 -6.81 -8.34 21.88
CA PRO A 154 -6.56 -8.33 23.31
C PRO A 154 -5.53 -7.26 23.67
N ASP A 155 -5.60 -6.78 24.91
CA ASP A 155 -4.57 -5.88 25.42
C ASP A 155 -3.45 -6.74 26.02
N HIS A 156 -2.40 -6.95 25.24
CA HIS A 156 -1.27 -7.80 25.62
C HIS A 156 -0.18 -7.00 26.32
N GLU A 157 0.55 -7.67 27.21
CA GLU A 157 1.82 -7.17 27.73
C GLU A 157 2.97 -7.46 26.73
N SER A 158 4.18 -7.03 27.05
CA SER A 158 5.35 -7.19 26.17
C SER A 158 5.81 -8.64 25.96
N ASP A 159 5.29 -9.59 26.73
CA ASP A 159 5.61 -11.02 26.65
C ASP A 159 4.97 -11.72 25.44
N ILE A 160 3.95 -11.11 24.82
CA ILE A 160 3.27 -11.65 23.64
C ILE A 160 4.22 -11.99 22.49
N PHE A 161 5.30 -11.22 22.34
CA PHE A 161 6.29 -11.47 21.31
C PHE A 161 7.06 -12.78 21.51
N ALA A 162 7.28 -13.19 22.77
CA ALA A 162 7.86 -14.49 23.07
C ALA A 162 6.89 -15.61 22.66
N SER A 163 5.60 -15.48 22.98
CA SER A 163 4.56 -16.43 22.56
C SER A 163 4.44 -16.53 21.03
N ILE A 164 4.54 -15.41 20.32
CA ILE A 164 4.55 -15.38 18.84
C ILE A 164 5.79 -16.11 18.30
N ILE A 165 6.97 -15.91 18.91
CA ILE A 165 8.20 -16.61 18.51
C ILE A 165 8.07 -18.11 18.74
N ASP A 166 7.56 -18.54 19.89
CA ASP A 166 7.38 -19.95 20.24
C ASP A 166 6.39 -20.63 19.28
N LEU A 167 5.26 -19.98 19.01
CA LEU A 167 4.28 -20.44 18.03
C LEU A 167 4.91 -20.64 16.64
N ASN A 168 5.60 -19.62 16.12
CA ASN A 168 6.23 -19.70 14.80
C ASN A 168 7.39 -20.71 14.76
N THR A 169 8.07 -20.93 15.90
CA THR A 169 9.09 -21.98 16.01
C THR A 169 8.45 -23.35 15.93
N ALA A 170 7.38 -23.60 16.70
CA ALA A 170 6.66 -24.86 16.70
C ALA A 170 6.09 -25.19 15.31
N LEU A 171 5.45 -24.21 14.64
CA LEU A 171 4.97 -24.37 13.27
C LEU A 171 6.08 -24.78 12.28
N ARG A 172 7.24 -24.14 12.37
CA ARG A 172 8.37 -24.44 11.47
C ARG A 172 8.95 -25.82 11.72
N ASP A 173 9.03 -26.22 12.99
CA ASP A 173 9.58 -27.52 13.38
C ASP A 173 8.58 -28.67 13.06
N GLU A 174 7.27 -28.47 13.29
CA GLU A 174 6.22 -29.49 13.10
C GLU A 174 5.82 -29.68 11.63
N LEU A 175 5.69 -28.60 10.85
CA LEU A 175 5.29 -28.71 9.45
C LEU A 175 6.40 -29.32 8.56
N GLY A 176 7.64 -29.42 9.05
CA GLY A 176 8.79 -29.92 8.28
C GLY A 176 9.01 -29.15 6.97
N ARG A 177 8.48 -27.92 6.88
CA ARG A 177 8.35 -27.16 5.64
C ARG A 177 9.72 -26.63 5.22
N GLN A 178 10.07 -26.83 3.95
CA GLN A 178 11.22 -26.15 3.37
C GLN A 178 10.85 -24.71 2.98
N GLU A 179 11.52 -23.74 3.59
CA GLU A 179 11.35 -22.34 3.23
C GLU A 179 11.85 -22.06 1.81
N SER A 180 11.11 -21.20 1.10
CA SER A 180 11.46 -20.79 -0.25
C SER A 180 12.88 -20.22 -0.30
N ARG A 181 13.58 -20.42 -1.42
CA ARG A 181 14.92 -19.83 -1.60
C ARG A 181 14.91 -18.32 -1.37
N HIS A 182 13.82 -17.65 -1.77
CA HIS A 182 13.64 -16.22 -1.57
C HIS A 182 13.58 -15.85 -0.07
N ASN A 183 12.71 -16.48 0.71
CA ASN A 183 12.62 -16.25 2.16
C ASN A 183 13.93 -16.57 2.88
N ARG A 184 14.59 -17.69 2.55
CA ARG A 184 15.89 -18.03 3.13
C ARG A 184 16.97 -16.98 2.83
N THR A 185 16.92 -16.36 1.66
CA THR A 185 17.84 -15.28 1.27
C THR A 185 17.55 -14.00 2.04
N ARG A 186 16.27 -13.63 2.19
CA ARG A 186 15.82 -12.51 3.04
C ARG A 186 16.28 -12.68 4.49
N GLU A 187 15.96 -13.81 5.10
CA GLU A 187 16.35 -14.11 6.48
C GLU A 187 17.89 -14.16 6.66
N ALA A 188 18.63 -14.65 5.67
CA ALA A 188 20.10 -14.62 5.70
C ALA A 188 20.65 -13.19 5.70
N TYR A 189 20.03 -12.28 4.95
CA TYR A 189 20.38 -10.87 4.94
C TYR A 189 20.03 -10.22 6.30
N MET A 190 18.83 -10.43 6.82
CA MET A 190 18.41 -9.93 8.14
C MET A 190 19.35 -10.41 9.27
N ARG A 191 19.69 -11.70 9.31
CA ARG A 191 20.65 -12.24 10.29
C ARG A 191 22.05 -11.65 10.12
N LYS A 192 22.48 -11.35 8.88
CA LYS A 192 23.76 -10.68 8.64
C LYS A 192 23.75 -9.27 9.22
N THR A 193 22.71 -8.48 8.93
CA THR A 193 22.54 -7.12 9.47
C THR A 193 22.48 -7.11 11.00
N LEU A 194 21.77 -8.07 11.61
CA LEU A 194 21.74 -8.22 13.07
C LEU A 194 23.13 -8.49 13.65
N ARG A 195 23.92 -9.40 13.05
CA ARG A 195 25.30 -9.67 13.50
C ARG A 195 26.20 -8.44 13.33
N GLU A 196 26.01 -7.66 12.28
CA GLU A 196 26.74 -6.40 12.05
C GLU A 196 26.38 -5.32 13.08
N ALA A 197 25.11 -5.20 13.48
CA ALA A 197 24.71 -4.31 14.55
C ALA A 197 25.37 -4.72 15.89
N LEU A 198 25.36 -6.02 16.20
CA LEU A 198 26.01 -6.52 17.42
C LEU A 198 27.53 -6.31 17.40
N SER A 199 28.19 -6.45 16.25
CA SER A 199 29.64 -6.23 16.14
C SER A 199 30.05 -4.76 16.20
N LYS A 200 29.15 -3.83 15.83
CA LYS A 200 29.32 -2.37 16.02
C LYS A 200 29.25 -1.94 17.50
N GLY A 201 28.91 -2.84 18.42
CA GLY A 201 28.93 -2.60 19.86
C GLY A 201 27.60 -2.15 20.46
N TYR A 202 26.51 -2.18 19.70
CA TYR A 202 25.16 -1.96 20.23
C TYR A 202 24.82 -3.01 21.30
N LYS A 203 24.36 -2.55 22.47
CA LYS A 203 24.13 -3.39 23.64
C LYS A 203 22.68 -3.87 23.72
N ARG A 204 21.72 -3.08 23.22
CA ARG A 204 20.27 -3.33 23.28
C ARG A 204 19.67 -3.12 21.89
N VAL A 205 19.76 -4.15 21.04
CA VAL A 205 19.20 -4.11 19.69
C VAL A 205 17.74 -4.57 19.73
N ALA A 206 16.83 -3.76 19.22
CA ALA A 206 15.43 -4.14 19.03
C ALA A 206 15.18 -4.41 17.54
N VAL A 207 14.60 -5.57 17.26
CA VAL A 207 14.34 -6.06 15.89
C VAL A 207 12.83 -6.11 15.68
N VAL A 208 12.31 -5.35 14.72
CA VAL A 208 10.89 -5.32 14.34
C VAL A 208 10.73 -6.01 12.99
N CYS A 209 10.02 -7.13 12.96
CA CYS A 209 9.83 -7.92 11.74
C CYS A 209 8.49 -8.65 11.76
N GLY A 210 8.00 -9.03 10.57
CA GLY A 210 6.88 -9.92 10.41
C GLY A 210 7.05 -11.18 11.25
N ALA A 211 5.97 -11.60 11.90
CA ALA A 211 5.97 -12.70 12.87
C ALA A 211 6.60 -14.00 12.35
N TRP A 212 6.42 -14.30 11.06
CA TRP A 212 7.01 -15.48 10.44
C TRP A 212 8.54 -15.47 10.49
N HIS A 213 9.18 -14.32 10.28
CA HIS A 213 10.65 -14.19 10.27
C HIS A 213 11.25 -14.16 11.68
N ALA A 214 10.45 -13.83 12.70
CA ALA A 214 10.92 -13.63 14.07
C ALA A 214 11.69 -14.85 14.63
N SER A 215 11.19 -16.07 14.43
CA SER A 215 11.84 -17.31 14.89
C SER A 215 13.22 -17.53 14.25
N ALA A 216 13.37 -17.19 12.96
CA ALA A 216 14.62 -17.34 12.23
C ALA A 216 15.70 -16.34 12.69
N LEU A 217 15.29 -15.21 13.27
CA LEU A 217 16.18 -14.22 13.87
C LEU A 217 16.46 -14.53 15.35
N HIS A 218 15.48 -15.09 16.06
CA HIS A 218 15.61 -15.39 17.49
C HIS A 218 16.62 -16.50 17.73
N HIS A 219 16.50 -17.59 16.96
CA HIS A 219 17.40 -18.73 17.03
C HIS A 219 18.67 -18.54 16.19
N LEU A 220 19.33 -17.37 16.31
CA LEU A 220 20.49 -16.97 15.51
C LEU A 220 21.62 -18.01 15.53
N ALA A 221 21.82 -18.69 16.66
CA ALA A 221 22.83 -19.74 16.83
C ALA A 221 22.61 -20.99 15.94
N ARG A 222 21.38 -21.25 15.48
CA ARG A 222 21.09 -22.34 14.52
C ARG A 222 21.67 -22.05 13.13
N PHE A 223 22.03 -20.79 12.83
CA PHE A 223 22.49 -20.35 11.52
C PHE A 223 23.93 -19.84 11.58
N THR A 224 24.83 -20.47 10.82
CA THR A 224 26.23 -20.02 10.76
C THR A 224 26.41 -18.89 9.74
N PRO A 225 27.29 -17.91 10.02
CA PRO A 225 27.61 -16.84 9.06
C PRO A 225 28.07 -17.37 7.70
N LYS A 226 28.77 -18.52 7.67
CA LYS A 226 29.22 -19.16 6.43
C LYS A 226 28.04 -19.61 5.54
N LYS A 227 26.98 -20.17 6.13
CA LYS A 227 25.77 -20.59 5.40
C LYS A 227 24.99 -19.39 4.87
N ASP A 228 24.80 -18.35 5.70
CA ASP A 228 24.12 -17.12 5.29
C ASP A 228 24.89 -16.43 4.15
N ASN A 229 26.22 -16.28 4.28
CA ASN A 229 27.05 -15.69 3.23
C ASN A 229 27.03 -16.50 1.92
N ALA A 230 26.87 -17.82 1.98
CA ALA A 230 26.74 -18.65 0.79
C ALA A 230 25.42 -18.39 0.04
N LEU A 231 24.33 -18.12 0.75
CA LEU A 231 23.04 -17.75 0.15
C LEU A 231 23.08 -16.37 -0.52
N LEU A 232 23.84 -15.44 0.07
CA LEU A 232 23.97 -14.07 -0.42
C LEU A 232 25.05 -13.90 -1.50
N LYS A 233 25.91 -14.89 -1.69
CA LYS A 233 27.03 -14.81 -2.64
C LYS A 233 26.52 -14.83 -4.08
N GLY A 234 27.05 -13.91 -4.90
CA GLY A 234 26.74 -13.85 -6.33
C GLY A 234 25.43 -13.13 -6.67
N LEU A 235 24.72 -12.58 -5.68
CA LEU A 235 23.56 -11.73 -5.93
C LEU A 235 24.01 -10.42 -6.58
N ARG A 236 23.61 -10.22 -7.83
CA ARG A 236 23.81 -8.98 -8.57
C ARG A 236 22.82 -7.92 -8.10
N LYS A 237 23.20 -6.65 -8.25
CA LYS A 237 22.37 -5.50 -7.88
C LYS A 237 22.02 -4.70 -9.13
N LYS A 238 20.79 -4.20 -9.17
CA LYS A 238 20.36 -3.15 -10.11
C LYS A 238 20.51 -1.77 -9.46
N LYS A 239 20.70 -0.73 -10.28
CA LYS A 239 20.62 0.64 -9.79
C LYS A 239 19.14 0.99 -9.59
N ILE A 240 18.77 1.39 -8.39
CA ILE A 240 17.41 1.83 -8.06
C ILE A 240 17.45 3.16 -7.33
N ALA A 241 16.32 3.86 -7.33
CA ALA A 241 16.06 5.04 -6.50
C ALA A 241 14.93 4.72 -5.50
N ALA A 242 14.86 5.52 -4.43
CA ALA A 242 13.79 5.44 -3.43
C ALA A 242 13.21 6.84 -3.20
N THR A 243 11.89 6.92 -2.98
CA THR A 243 11.24 8.14 -2.53
C THR A 243 9.96 7.87 -1.75
N TRP A 244 9.49 8.83 -0.96
CA TRP A 244 8.17 8.82 -0.37
C TRP A 244 7.11 9.24 -1.38
N ILE A 245 5.99 8.54 -1.36
CA ILE A 245 4.81 8.87 -2.15
C ILE A 245 3.55 8.85 -1.28
N PRO A 246 2.53 9.67 -1.63
CA PRO A 246 1.19 9.51 -1.10
C PRO A 246 0.66 8.10 -1.37
N TRP A 247 -0.07 7.57 -0.40
CA TRP A 247 -0.76 6.29 -0.53
C TRP A 247 -2.22 6.44 -0.11
N SER A 248 -3.02 5.39 -0.26
CA SER A 248 -4.42 5.42 0.16
C SER A 248 -4.83 4.17 0.91
N TYR A 249 -5.91 4.29 1.68
CA TYR A 249 -6.53 3.15 2.34
C TYR A 249 -7.05 2.11 1.34
N GLN A 250 -7.63 2.54 0.23
CA GLN A 250 -8.00 1.63 -0.86
C GLN A 250 -6.81 0.79 -1.32
N ARG A 251 -5.63 1.39 -1.54
CA ARG A 251 -4.45 0.63 -1.94
C ARG A 251 -3.87 -0.23 -0.84
N LEU A 252 -3.91 0.21 0.42
CA LEU A 252 -3.57 -0.65 1.56
C LEU A 252 -4.43 -1.91 1.60
N ALA A 253 -5.71 -1.80 1.22
CA ALA A 253 -6.64 -2.92 1.14
C ALA A 253 -6.44 -3.79 -0.13
N PHE A 254 -6.24 -3.19 -1.30
CA PHE A 254 -6.19 -3.91 -2.60
C PHE A 254 -4.80 -4.33 -3.06
N GLN A 255 -3.75 -3.60 -2.69
CA GLN A 255 -2.39 -3.75 -3.23
C GLN A 255 -1.47 -4.56 -2.32
N SER A 256 -2.05 -5.28 -1.37
CA SER A 256 -1.36 -6.24 -0.52
C SER A 256 -0.95 -7.48 -1.32
N GLY A 257 0.00 -7.31 -2.24
CA GLY A 257 0.85 -8.38 -2.77
C GLY A 257 1.74 -8.98 -1.67
N TYR A 258 1.84 -8.32 -0.51
CA TYR A 258 2.09 -8.96 0.77
C TYR A 258 0.81 -9.67 1.20
N ARG A 259 0.81 -10.99 1.38
CA ARG A 259 -0.36 -11.76 1.87
C ARG A 259 -0.90 -11.31 3.25
N ALA A 260 -0.31 -10.29 3.87
CA ALA A 260 -0.75 -9.61 5.09
C ALA A 260 -1.49 -8.29 4.76
N GLY A 261 -2.47 -8.35 3.87
CA GLY A 261 -3.26 -7.17 3.50
C GLY A 261 -4.11 -6.64 4.63
N VAL A 262 -4.27 -5.32 4.68
CA VAL A 262 -5.18 -4.70 5.64
C VAL A 262 -6.58 -4.70 5.06
N ILE A 263 -7.42 -5.62 5.51
CA ILE A 263 -8.80 -5.73 5.01
C ILE A 263 -9.64 -4.50 5.40
N SER A 264 -9.31 -3.83 6.51
CA SER A 264 -10.14 -2.76 7.08
C SER A 264 -9.31 -1.58 7.61
N PRO A 265 -8.61 -0.83 6.74
CA PRO A 265 -7.66 0.21 7.17
C PRO A 265 -8.31 1.36 7.96
N ALA A 266 -9.51 1.82 7.56
CA ALA A 266 -10.23 2.85 8.33
C ALA A 266 -10.64 2.36 9.72
N TRP A 267 -11.05 1.08 9.83
CA TRP A 267 -11.34 0.45 11.11
C TRP A 267 -10.09 0.32 11.99
N TYR A 268 -8.97 -0.11 11.42
CA TYR A 268 -7.72 -0.27 12.16
C TYR A 268 -7.15 1.08 12.63
N GLN A 269 -7.29 2.14 11.85
CA GLN A 269 -7.00 3.51 12.30
C GLN A 269 -7.86 3.91 13.50
N LEU A 270 -9.15 3.56 13.49
CA LEU A 270 -10.04 3.84 14.61
C LEU A 270 -9.65 3.02 15.86
N LEU A 271 -9.34 1.74 15.70
CA LEU A 271 -8.85 0.89 16.79
C LEU A 271 -7.52 1.38 17.38
N PHE A 272 -6.63 1.92 16.55
CA PHE A 272 -5.36 2.48 17.00
C PHE A 272 -5.55 3.79 17.77
N SER A 273 -6.40 4.69 17.26
CA SER A 273 -6.55 6.03 17.82
C SER A 273 -7.58 6.15 18.95
N ARG A 274 -8.62 5.30 18.96
CA ARG A 274 -9.79 5.40 19.86
C ARG A 274 -10.35 4.04 20.26
N ARG A 275 -9.47 3.09 20.65
CA ARG A 275 -9.85 1.69 20.94
C ARG A 275 -11.09 1.54 21.83
N GLU A 276 -11.15 2.25 22.95
CA GLU A 276 -12.22 2.12 23.95
C GLU A 276 -13.59 2.56 23.45
N GLU A 277 -13.61 3.53 22.53
CA GLU A 277 -14.84 4.09 21.98
C GLU A 277 -15.08 3.65 20.51
N ALA A 278 -14.25 2.73 19.98
CA ALA A 278 -14.21 2.42 18.56
C ALA A 278 -15.56 1.92 18.03
N VAL A 279 -16.25 1.07 18.80
CA VAL A 279 -17.57 0.54 18.45
C VAL A 279 -18.59 1.66 18.34
N GLN A 280 -18.67 2.52 19.37
CA GLN A 280 -19.64 3.62 19.44
C GLN A 280 -19.39 4.65 18.34
N TRP A 281 -18.12 5.03 18.12
CA TRP A 281 -17.71 5.96 17.07
C TRP A 281 -18.07 5.43 15.69
N TRP A 282 -17.76 4.16 15.42
CA TRP A 282 -18.05 3.57 14.13
C TRP A 282 -19.56 3.47 13.88
N MET A 283 -20.36 3.03 14.86
CA MET A 283 -21.82 3.00 14.73
C MET A 283 -22.42 4.39 14.50
N ALA A 284 -21.90 5.42 15.18
CA ALA A 284 -22.31 6.79 14.92
C ALA A 284 -21.97 7.25 13.49
N ARG A 285 -20.80 6.88 12.97
CA ARG A 285 -20.40 7.18 11.58
C ARG A 285 -21.29 6.45 10.56
N VAL A 286 -21.66 5.20 10.81
CA VAL A 286 -22.64 4.47 9.99
C VAL A 286 -23.96 5.23 9.95
N ALA A 287 -24.46 5.69 11.10
CA ALA A 287 -25.71 6.45 11.15
C ALA A 287 -25.65 7.75 10.31
N ILE A 288 -24.52 8.46 10.38
CA ILE A 288 -24.30 9.70 9.63
C ILE A 288 -24.27 9.42 8.12
N LEU A 289 -23.52 8.39 7.71
CA LEU A 289 -23.41 7.99 6.31
C LEU A 289 -24.76 7.61 5.73
N LEU A 290 -25.50 6.74 6.41
CA LEU A 290 -26.81 6.28 5.96
C LEU A 290 -27.83 7.44 5.86
N ARG A 291 -27.83 8.38 6.84
CA ARG A 291 -28.69 9.58 6.74
C ARG A 291 -28.34 10.46 5.55
N LYS A 292 -27.05 10.59 5.21
CA LYS A 292 -26.60 11.38 4.05
C LYS A 292 -27.13 10.81 2.74
N GLU A 293 -27.21 9.49 2.64
CA GLU A 293 -27.78 8.78 1.48
C GLU A 293 -29.32 8.61 1.56
N GLY A 294 -29.98 9.26 2.53
CA GLY A 294 -31.45 9.29 2.63
C GLY A 294 -32.08 8.13 3.40
N PHE A 295 -31.28 7.24 4.01
CA PHE A 295 -31.80 6.17 4.87
C PHE A 295 -32.19 6.68 6.26
N ASN A 296 -33.16 6.01 6.89
CA ASN A 296 -33.53 6.31 8.27
C ASN A 296 -32.52 5.67 9.23
N ALA A 297 -31.67 6.49 9.83
CA ALA A 297 -30.65 6.03 10.77
C ALA A 297 -30.58 6.98 11.97
N SER A 298 -31.47 6.77 12.95
CA SER A 298 -31.54 7.58 14.18
C SER A 298 -30.46 7.24 15.21
N THR A 299 -30.35 8.05 16.27
CA THR A 299 -29.48 7.78 17.42
C THR A 299 -29.88 6.52 18.19
N ALA A 300 -31.16 6.13 18.15
CA ALA A 300 -31.64 4.89 18.72
C ALA A 300 -31.04 3.68 18.00
N HIS A 301 -30.97 3.72 16.66
CA HIS A 301 -30.30 2.67 15.88
C HIS A 301 -28.82 2.55 16.24
N ALA A 302 -28.10 3.67 16.43
CA ALA A 302 -26.69 3.64 16.83
C ALA A 302 -26.48 2.98 18.19
N THR A 303 -27.35 3.30 19.14
CA THR A 303 -27.30 2.72 20.49
C THR A 303 -27.59 1.22 20.45
N GLU A 304 -28.62 0.81 19.72
CA GLU A 304 -29.01 -0.59 19.64
C GLU A 304 -28.02 -1.44 18.83
N ALA A 305 -27.49 -0.92 17.72
CA ALA A 305 -26.44 -1.58 16.95
C ALA A 305 -25.16 -1.75 17.78
N THR A 306 -24.77 -0.73 18.55
CA THR A 306 -23.65 -0.83 19.52
C THR A 306 -23.90 -1.94 20.53
N ARG A 307 -25.11 -1.99 21.11
CA ARG A 307 -25.50 -3.01 22.09
C ARG A 307 -25.45 -4.42 21.50
N LEU A 308 -25.96 -4.58 20.27
CA LEU A 308 -25.94 -5.85 19.55
C LEU A 308 -24.50 -6.29 19.21
N ALA A 309 -23.65 -5.38 18.72
CA ALA A 309 -22.25 -5.69 18.43
C ALA A 309 -21.50 -6.19 19.68
N HIS A 310 -21.69 -5.53 20.83
CA HIS A 310 -21.12 -5.99 22.09
C HIS A 310 -21.70 -7.34 22.55
N ALA A 311 -23.00 -7.58 22.36
CA ALA A 311 -23.61 -8.87 22.70
C ALA A 311 -23.04 -10.01 21.84
N LEU A 312 -22.86 -9.79 20.53
CA LEU A 312 -22.24 -10.74 19.62
C LEU A 312 -20.78 -11.00 19.99
N ALA A 313 -20.02 -9.96 20.31
CA ALA A 313 -18.65 -10.07 20.78
C ALA A 313 -18.56 -10.92 22.06
N ALA A 314 -19.44 -10.67 23.04
CA ALA A 314 -19.50 -11.44 24.28
C ALA A 314 -19.85 -12.92 24.05
N LEU A 315 -20.82 -13.22 23.17
CA LEU A 315 -21.17 -14.59 22.78
C LEU A 315 -19.99 -15.32 22.14
N ARG A 316 -19.18 -14.60 21.35
CA ARG A 316 -17.99 -15.10 20.67
C ARG A 316 -16.71 -15.01 21.52
N LYS A 317 -16.84 -14.59 22.79
CA LYS A 317 -15.74 -14.39 23.76
C LYS A 317 -14.63 -13.48 23.22
N GLN A 318 -15.01 -12.47 22.46
CA GLN A 318 -14.10 -11.45 21.94
C GLN A 318 -13.92 -10.30 22.93
N PRO A 319 -12.71 -9.75 23.08
CA PRO A 319 -12.47 -8.62 23.99
C PRO A 319 -13.05 -7.30 23.46
N ILE A 320 -13.26 -7.18 22.15
CA ILE A 320 -13.91 -6.06 21.47
C ILE A 320 -14.72 -6.60 20.29
N ALA A 321 -15.79 -5.91 19.89
CA ALA A 321 -16.51 -6.25 18.67
C ALA A 321 -15.60 -6.00 17.45
N GLY A 322 -15.30 -7.06 16.69
CA GLY A 322 -14.57 -6.99 15.44
C GLY A 322 -15.50 -6.67 14.27
N MET A 323 -14.95 -6.56 13.07
CA MET A 323 -15.71 -6.09 11.91
C MET A 323 -16.92 -6.98 11.56
N GLU A 324 -16.85 -8.29 11.86
CA GLU A 324 -17.98 -9.19 11.63
C GLU A 324 -19.15 -8.90 12.56
N GLU A 325 -18.90 -8.74 13.86
CA GLU A 325 -19.93 -8.36 14.82
C GLU A 325 -20.51 -6.98 14.49
N MET A 326 -19.66 -6.06 14.02
CA MET A 326 -20.09 -4.73 13.57
C MET A 326 -20.98 -4.80 12.32
N LYS A 327 -20.60 -5.57 11.29
CA LYS A 327 -21.39 -5.75 10.07
C LYS A 327 -22.72 -6.45 10.34
N GLU A 328 -22.74 -7.50 11.18
CA GLU A 328 -23.97 -8.19 11.57
C GLU A 328 -24.93 -7.27 12.32
N ALA A 329 -24.41 -6.47 13.26
CA ALA A 329 -25.22 -5.51 13.99
C ALA A 329 -25.79 -4.42 13.08
N VAL A 330 -25.00 -3.94 12.11
CA VAL A 330 -25.47 -2.98 11.11
C VAL A 330 -26.53 -3.58 10.20
N LEU A 331 -26.30 -4.78 9.68
CA LEU A 331 -27.24 -5.47 8.81
C LEU A 331 -28.59 -5.65 9.52
N ALA A 332 -28.58 -6.07 10.78
CA ALA A 332 -29.79 -6.29 11.56
C ALA A 332 -30.53 -5.01 11.94
N ILE A 333 -29.82 -3.95 12.37
CA ILE A 333 -30.44 -2.77 12.96
C ILE A 333 -30.63 -1.63 11.96
N TYR A 334 -29.62 -1.33 11.13
CA TYR A 334 -29.68 -0.23 10.18
C TYR A 334 -30.26 -0.62 8.83
N CYS A 335 -29.92 -1.81 8.35
CA CYS A 335 -30.29 -2.24 7.01
C CYS A 335 -31.51 -3.15 6.98
N GLU A 336 -32.07 -3.52 8.14
CA GLU A 336 -33.24 -4.41 8.27
C GLU A 336 -33.10 -5.72 7.48
N GLY A 337 -31.88 -6.27 7.40
CA GLY A 337 -31.55 -7.48 6.66
C GLY A 337 -31.21 -7.28 5.18
N ASN A 338 -31.24 -6.06 4.65
CA ASN A 338 -30.79 -5.77 3.29
C ASN A 338 -29.25 -5.60 3.23
N GLU A 339 -28.57 -6.37 2.40
CA GLU A 339 -27.11 -6.28 2.27
C GLU A 339 -26.64 -5.12 1.36
N GLU A 340 -27.52 -4.55 0.54
CA GLU A 340 -27.14 -3.50 -0.43
C GLU A 340 -26.43 -2.29 0.21
N PRO A 341 -26.91 -1.72 1.35
CA PRO A 341 -26.23 -0.60 2.00
C PRO A 341 -24.88 -0.97 2.62
N LEU A 342 -24.61 -2.27 2.85
CA LEU A 342 -23.33 -2.70 3.43
C LEU A 342 -22.15 -2.40 2.50
N LYS A 343 -22.35 -2.44 1.18
CA LYS A 343 -21.28 -2.15 0.23
C LYS A 343 -20.80 -0.70 0.34
N LEU A 344 -21.74 0.24 0.48
CA LEU A 344 -21.42 1.64 0.72
C LEU A 344 -20.64 1.81 2.03
N ILE A 345 -21.09 1.15 3.11
CA ILE A 345 -20.43 1.19 4.42
C ILE A 345 -19.02 0.59 4.32
N GLU A 346 -18.85 -0.47 3.56
CA GLU A 346 -17.56 -1.11 3.33
C GLU A 346 -16.59 -0.17 2.62
N ASP A 347 -17.00 0.43 1.51
CA ASP A 347 -16.18 1.35 0.74
C ASP A 347 -15.80 2.59 1.56
N GLN A 348 -16.74 3.16 2.33
CA GLN A 348 -16.57 4.46 2.99
C GLN A 348 -16.04 4.39 4.43
N LEU A 349 -16.32 3.32 5.17
CA LEU A 349 -16.04 3.25 6.62
C LEU A 349 -15.18 2.05 7.03
N ILE A 350 -15.10 1.00 6.21
CA ILE A 350 -14.22 -0.15 6.46
C ILE A 350 -12.89 0.06 5.74
N ILE A 351 -12.95 0.33 4.44
CA ILE A 351 -11.80 0.72 3.63
C ILE A 351 -11.52 2.20 3.88
N GLY A 352 -12.45 3.08 3.54
CA GLY A 352 -12.29 4.53 3.64
C GLY A 352 -11.53 5.12 2.45
N ASP A 353 -11.66 6.43 2.31
CA ASP A 353 -11.17 7.25 1.20
C ASP A 353 -9.94 8.10 1.58
N GLU A 354 -9.33 7.83 2.75
CA GLU A 354 -8.15 8.57 3.20
C GLU A 354 -6.96 8.37 2.25
N VAL A 355 -6.34 9.50 1.90
CA VAL A 355 -5.13 9.58 1.09
C VAL A 355 -4.10 10.39 1.88
N GLY A 356 -2.90 9.83 2.03
CA GLY A 356 -1.84 10.53 2.76
C GLY A 356 -1.20 11.64 1.95
N GLU A 357 -0.29 12.36 2.60
CA GLU A 357 0.37 13.53 2.03
C GLU A 357 1.89 13.36 2.07
N VAL A 358 2.55 13.85 1.01
CA VAL A 358 4.00 13.97 0.92
C VAL A 358 4.31 15.37 0.37
N PRO A 359 5.16 16.15 1.05
CA PRO A 359 5.47 17.52 0.69
C PRO A 359 6.36 17.59 -0.56
N ALA A 360 6.34 18.74 -1.23
CA ALA A 360 7.01 18.94 -2.52
C ALA A 360 8.55 19.09 -2.42
N ASP A 361 9.09 19.26 -1.22
CA ASP A 361 10.53 19.35 -0.95
C ASP A 361 11.21 17.97 -0.85
N ILE A 362 10.43 16.89 -0.72
CA ILE A 362 10.94 15.52 -0.82
C ILE A 362 11.15 15.14 -2.30
N PRO A 363 12.22 14.38 -2.64
CA PRO A 363 12.53 14.01 -4.01
C PRO A 363 11.37 13.31 -4.76
N GLN A 364 10.63 14.03 -5.60
CA GLN A 364 9.55 13.41 -6.39
C GLN A 364 10.06 12.60 -7.61
N ILE A 365 9.22 11.68 -8.08
CA ILE A 365 9.44 10.96 -9.35
C ILE A 365 9.45 11.91 -10.57
N PRO A 366 10.13 11.55 -11.68
CA PRO A 366 10.24 12.42 -12.85
C PRO A 366 8.89 12.87 -13.44
N LEU A 367 7.93 11.96 -13.58
CA LEU A 367 6.63 12.27 -14.18
C LEU A 367 5.82 13.27 -13.36
N GLN A 368 5.86 13.16 -12.03
CA GLN A 368 5.21 14.11 -11.13
C GLN A 368 5.82 15.51 -11.26
N LYS A 369 7.16 15.60 -11.32
CA LYS A 369 7.87 16.87 -11.56
C LYS A 369 7.49 17.51 -12.90
N ASP A 370 7.38 16.70 -13.96
CA ASP A 370 6.93 17.17 -15.28
C ASP A 370 5.49 17.71 -15.23
N LEU A 371 4.57 16.95 -14.62
CA LEU A 371 3.18 17.37 -14.48
C LEU A 371 3.06 18.69 -13.71
N GLU A 372 3.69 18.81 -12.55
CA GLU A 372 3.65 20.03 -11.75
C GLU A 372 4.25 21.23 -12.49
N SER A 373 5.35 21.03 -13.22
CA SER A 373 5.97 22.06 -14.06
C SER A 373 4.98 22.56 -15.14
N ARG A 374 4.26 21.64 -15.80
CA ARG A 374 3.25 21.98 -16.81
C ARG A 374 2.02 22.67 -16.20
N ILE A 375 1.57 22.24 -15.02
CA ILE A 375 0.47 22.90 -14.30
C ILE A 375 0.83 24.36 -13.98
N ARG A 376 2.06 24.60 -13.51
CA ARG A 376 2.56 25.97 -13.22
C ARG A 376 2.66 26.81 -14.48
N SER A 377 3.23 26.28 -15.57
CA SER A 377 3.37 27.04 -16.83
C SER A 377 2.02 27.38 -17.47
N LEU A 378 1.02 26.49 -17.35
CA LEU A 378 -0.34 26.70 -17.85
C LEU A 378 -1.23 27.54 -16.91
N ARG A 379 -0.70 27.98 -15.76
CA ARG A 379 -1.41 28.75 -14.73
C ARG A 379 -2.65 28.04 -14.16
N LEU A 380 -2.54 26.72 -13.97
CA LEU A 380 -3.61 25.88 -13.42
C LEU A 380 -3.43 25.58 -11.92
N THR A 381 -2.43 26.16 -11.26
CA THR A 381 -2.08 25.85 -9.86
C THR A 381 -3.24 26.08 -8.88
N ALA A 382 -4.05 27.13 -9.06
CA ALA A 382 -5.20 27.39 -8.21
C ALA A 382 -6.24 26.26 -8.31
N ILE A 383 -6.58 25.85 -9.54
CA ILE A 383 -7.54 24.77 -9.81
C ILE A 383 -7.00 23.42 -9.32
N PHE A 384 -5.69 23.17 -9.54
CA PHE A 384 -5.03 21.94 -9.09
C PHE A 384 -5.03 21.78 -7.57
N LYS A 385 -4.95 22.89 -6.82
CA LYS A 385 -5.00 22.90 -5.36
C LYS A 385 -6.41 23.07 -4.80
N SER A 386 -7.41 23.27 -5.65
CA SER A 386 -8.80 23.48 -5.23
C SER A 386 -9.47 22.14 -4.93
N ALA A 387 -10.17 22.06 -3.78
CA ALA A 387 -11.01 20.92 -3.43
C ALA A 387 -12.39 20.97 -4.13
N PHE A 388 -12.72 22.08 -4.79
CA PHE A 388 -14.02 22.27 -5.44
C PHE A 388 -13.90 22.17 -6.96
N PRO A 389 -14.87 21.51 -7.64
CA PRO A 389 -14.91 21.48 -9.09
C PRO A 389 -15.01 22.89 -9.69
N GLU A 390 -14.18 23.19 -10.68
CA GLU A 390 -14.20 24.44 -11.42
C GLU A 390 -14.44 24.20 -12.91
N THR A 391 -15.22 25.07 -13.55
CA THR A 391 -15.46 25.02 -15.00
C THR A 391 -14.49 25.94 -15.73
N LYS A 392 -13.86 25.45 -16.79
CA LYS A 392 -12.91 26.20 -17.62
C LYS A 392 -13.28 26.13 -19.09
N GLU A 393 -13.40 27.29 -19.73
CA GLU A 393 -13.60 27.41 -21.17
C GLU A 393 -12.25 27.61 -21.88
N LEU A 394 -11.98 26.78 -22.89
CA LEU A 394 -10.74 26.79 -23.66
C LEU A 394 -11.01 27.11 -25.13
N ASP A 395 -10.69 28.34 -25.56
CA ASP A 395 -10.53 28.69 -26.99
C ASP A 395 -9.23 28.09 -27.57
N LEU A 396 -9.34 27.02 -28.36
CA LEU A 396 -8.23 26.23 -28.91
C LEU A 396 -7.32 27.00 -29.89
N ARG A 397 -7.73 28.19 -30.33
CA ARG A 397 -6.89 29.05 -31.18
C ARG A 397 -5.78 29.75 -30.39
N LYS A 398 -5.93 29.81 -29.05
CA LYS A 398 -4.92 30.40 -28.16
C LYS A 398 -3.90 29.33 -27.77
N PRO A 399 -2.59 29.52 -27.99
CA PRO A 399 -1.57 28.50 -27.73
C PRO A 399 -1.59 27.92 -26.30
N ASN A 400 -1.84 28.76 -25.29
CA ASN A 400 -1.92 28.31 -23.89
C ASN A 400 -3.16 27.45 -23.62
N HIS A 401 -4.29 27.75 -24.26
CA HIS A 401 -5.52 26.98 -24.13
C HIS A 401 -5.40 25.65 -24.86
N LEU A 402 -4.83 25.63 -26.07
CA LEU A 402 -4.50 24.40 -26.79
C LEU A 402 -3.58 23.50 -25.96
N SER A 403 -2.55 24.07 -25.34
CA SER A 403 -1.64 23.32 -24.47
C SER A 403 -2.33 22.79 -23.20
N THR A 404 -3.33 23.52 -22.68
CA THR A 404 -4.18 23.06 -21.58
C THR A 404 -5.07 21.90 -21.99
N SER A 405 -5.73 21.99 -23.16
CA SER A 405 -6.54 20.92 -23.73
C SER A 405 -5.70 19.65 -23.94
N HIS A 406 -4.51 19.79 -24.57
CA HIS A 406 -3.58 18.67 -24.74
C HIS A 406 -3.21 18.02 -23.40
N LEU A 407 -2.87 18.79 -22.36
CA LEU A 407 -2.54 18.24 -21.04
C LEU A 407 -3.72 17.42 -20.46
N LEU A 408 -4.93 17.97 -20.50
CA LEU A 408 -6.12 17.29 -19.95
C LEU A 408 -6.44 16.00 -20.71
N HIS A 409 -6.33 16.02 -22.04
CA HIS A 409 -6.49 14.82 -22.86
C HIS A 409 -5.39 13.78 -22.60
N GLN A 410 -4.13 14.20 -22.45
CA GLN A 410 -3.03 13.30 -22.09
C GLN A 410 -3.26 12.63 -20.73
N LEU A 411 -3.76 13.38 -19.74
CA LEU A 411 -4.12 12.82 -18.44
C LEU A 411 -5.29 11.85 -18.53
N ASN A 412 -6.32 12.15 -19.34
CA ASN A 412 -7.43 11.23 -19.57
C ASN A 412 -7.00 9.94 -20.26
N ILE A 413 -6.03 10.00 -21.20
CA ILE A 413 -5.40 8.80 -21.80
C ILE A 413 -4.72 7.95 -20.74
N LEU A 414 -4.01 8.58 -19.80
CA LEU A 414 -3.36 7.92 -18.67
C LEU A 414 -4.34 7.52 -17.56
N GLU A 415 -5.65 7.59 -17.82
CA GLU A 415 -6.71 7.24 -16.88
C GLU A 415 -6.70 8.11 -15.60
N ILE A 416 -6.21 9.34 -15.70
CA ILE A 416 -6.20 10.38 -14.66
C ILE A 416 -7.27 11.43 -15.02
N PRO A 417 -8.55 11.24 -14.61
CA PRO A 417 -9.66 12.09 -15.03
C PRO A 417 -9.72 13.40 -14.24
N TRP A 418 -8.66 14.21 -14.31
CA TRP A 418 -8.66 15.56 -13.72
C TRP A 418 -9.72 16.46 -14.36
N GLY A 419 -9.99 16.25 -15.66
CA GLY A 419 -10.99 17.01 -16.40
C GLY A 419 -11.97 16.12 -17.16
N THR A 420 -13.25 16.49 -17.13
CA THR A 420 -14.28 15.95 -18.01
C THR A 420 -14.81 17.03 -18.95
N ILE A 421 -15.04 16.66 -20.21
CA ILE A 421 -15.63 17.56 -21.19
C ILE A 421 -17.14 17.66 -20.91
N LEU A 422 -17.65 18.89 -20.84
CA LEU A 422 -19.06 19.19 -20.77
C LEU A 422 -19.63 19.36 -22.18
N GLU A 423 -20.87 18.95 -22.39
CA GLU A 423 -21.57 19.21 -23.66
C GLU A 423 -21.61 20.71 -23.94
N ALA A 424 -21.35 21.08 -25.20
CA ALA A 424 -21.37 22.47 -25.61
C ALA A 424 -22.80 23.03 -25.48
N PRO A 425 -22.99 24.25 -24.96
CA PRO A 425 -24.30 24.88 -24.96
C PRO A 425 -24.81 25.01 -26.41
N GLU A 426 -26.09 24.67 -26.63
CA GLU A 426 -26.76 24.51 -27.95
C GLU A 426 -26.58 25.69 -28.94
N ASN A 427 -26.15 26.86 -28.45
CA ASN A 427 -26.05 28.11 -29.21
C ASN A 427 -24.65 28.46 -29.77
N ARG A 428 -23.67 27.54 -29.78
CA ARG A 428 -22.34 27.80 -30.38
C ARG A 428 -21.97 26.78 -31.47
N LEU A 429 -22.08 27.22 -32.73
CA LEU A 429 -21.76 26.46 -33.95
C LEU A 429 -20.25 26.33 -34.27
N GLY A 430 -19.34 26.50 -33.29
CA GLY A 430 -17.89 26.51 -33.53
C GLY A 430 -17.15 25.39 -32.83
N SER A 431 -16.41 24.56 -33.58
CA SER A 431 -15.58 23.44 -33.09
C SER A 431 -14.29 23.83 -32.35
N PHE A 432 -14.09 25.13 -32.08
CA PHE A 432 -12.84 25.67 -31.53
C PHE A 432 -12.88 25.93 -30.01
N HIS A 433 -13.98 25.60 -29.33
CA HIS A 433 -14.12 25.80 -27.89
C HIS A 433 -14.37 24.47 -27.19
N GLU A 434 -13.67 24.26 -26.09
CA GLU A 434 -13.93 23.15 -25.17
C GLU A 434 -14.37 23.70 -23.81
N HIS A 435 -15.36 23.04 -23.22
CA HIS A 435 -15.83 23.35 -21.86
C HIS A 435 -15.45 22.17 -20.97
N TRP A 436 -14.62 22.43 -19.96
CA TRP A 436 -14.10 21.40 -19.07
C TRP A 436 -14.60 21.62 -17.66
N ARG A 437 -15.00 20.56 -16.97
CA ARG A 437 -15.15 20.52 -15.52
C ARG A 437 -13.90 19.89 -14.93
N LEU A 438 -13.15 20.65 -14.13
CA LEU A 438 -11.90 20.22 -13.52
C LEU A 438 -12.11 19.99 -12.03
N ALA A 439 -11.75 18.80 -11.55
CA ALA A 439 -11.81 18.46 -10.12
C ALA A 439 -10.66 17.52 -9.81
N TRP A 440 -9.60 18.04 -9.19
CA TRP A 440 -8.48 17.18 -8.75
C TRP A 440 -8.93 16.35 -7.55
N GLN A 441 -8.66 15.05 -7.59
CA GLN A 441 -8.88 14.16 -6.46
C GLN A 441 -7.53 13.69 -5.92
N PRO A 442 -7.36 13.58 -4.59
CA PRO A 442 -6.12 13.09 -3.99
C PRO A 442 -5.60 11.77 -4.60
N GLU A 443 -6.50 10.83 -4.93
CA GLU A 443 -6.16 9.55 -5.55
C GLU A 443 -5.43 9.68 -6.90
N TYR A 444 -5.63 10.79 -7.62
CA TYR A 444 -4.97 11.02 -8.90
C TYR A 444 -3.46 11.12 -8.75
N THR A 445 -2.96 11.61 -7.61
CA THR A 445 -1.52 11.67 -7.34
C THR A 445 -0.87 10.30 -7.46
N ILE A 446 -1.58 9.26 -7.03
CA ILE A 446 -1.08 7.89 -7.08
C ILE A 446 -1.18 7.32 -8.50
N LYS A 447 -2.21 7.69 -9.26
CA LYS A 447 -2.29 7.38 -10.69
C LYS A 447 -1.16 8.05 -11.50
N VAL A 448 -0.72 9.25 -11.12
CA VAL A 448 0.49 9.88 -11.71
C VAL A 448 1.71 9.01 -11.47
N ILE A 449 1.84 8.45 -10.26
CA ILE A 449 2.97 7.57 -9.94
C ILE A 449 2.97 6.31 -10.80
N GLU A 450 1.81 5.68 -10.97
CA GLU A 450 1.66 4.52 -11.85
C GLU A 450 1.92 4.88 -13.31
N ALA A 451 1.40 6.01 -13.78
CA ALA A 451 1.64 6.48 -15.12
C ALA A 451 3.14 6.69 -15.42
N GLY A 452 3.97 6.86 -14.38
CA GLY A 452 5.42 6.91 -14.48
C GLY A 452 6.00 5.69 -15.19
N MET A 453 5.37 4.51 -15.06
CA MET A 453 5.82 3.29 -15.76
C MET A 453 5.84 3.42 -17.28
N TRP A 454 5.06 4.37 -17.83
CA TRP A 454 4.97 4.62 -19.26
C TRP A 454 5.94 5.71 -19.75
N GLY A 455 6.51 6.51 -18.84
CA GLY A 455 7.49 7.53 -19.21
C GLY A 455 7.71 8.61 -18.16
N ASN A 456 8.81 9.36 -18.33
CA ASN A 456 9.22 10.42 -17.41
C ASN A 456 8.49 11.76 -17.62
N THR A 457 7.70 11.90 -18.69
CA THR A 457 6.89 13.10 -18.99
C THR A 457 5.49 12.69 -19.37
N VAL A 458 4.50 13.55 -19.13
CA VAL A 458 3.08 13.24 -19.40
C VAL A 458 2.86 12.95 -20.89
N TYR A 459 3.59 13.66 -21.76
CA TYR A 459 3.56 13.40 -23.21
C TYR A 459 4.09 12.00 -23.56
N ASN A 460 5.27 11.64 -23.05
CA ASN A 460 5.89 10.34 -23.38
C ASN A 460 5.08 9.18 -22.79
N ALA A 461 4.61 9.34 -21.54
CA ALA A 461 3.77 8.36 -20.88
C ALA A 461 2.47 8.10 -21.68
N ALA A 462 1.74 9.15 -22.06
CA ALA A 462 0.51 9.00 -22.84
C ALA A 462 0.78 8.40 -24.24
N THR A 463 1.91 8.76 -24.86
CA THR A 463 2.34 8.20 -26.16
C THR A 463 2.54 6.70 -26.08
N TYR A 464 3.33 6.24 -25.10
CA TYR A 464 3.65 4.82 -24.95
C TYR A 464 2.43 4.01 -24.50
N TYR A 465 1.56 4.59 -23.64
CA TYR A 465 0.31 3.96 -23.23
C TYR A 465 -0.59 3.64 -24.44
N ILE A 466 -0.77 4.62 -25.34
CA ILE A 466 -1.54 4.44 -26.57
C ILE A 466 -0.89 3.39 -27.47
N GLN A 467 0.42 3.46 -27.66
CA GLN A 467 1.15 2.49 -28.51
C GLN A 467 0.95 1.06 -28.00
N LYS A 468 1.08 0.84 -26.68
CA LYS A 468 0.87 -0.48 -26.08
C LYS A 468 -0.59 -0.95 -26.21
N LYS A 469 -1.57 -0.12 -25.83
CA LYS A 469 -3.00 -0.44 -25.99
C LYS A 469 -3.35 -0.78 -27.43
N SER A 470 -2.76 -0.06 -28.38
CA SER A 470 -2.96 -0.36 -29.79
C SER A 470 -2.42 -1.74 -30.13
N ALA A 471 -1.22 -2.11 -29.69
CA ALA A 471 -0.59 -3.39 -30.02
C ALA A 471 -1.33 -4.60 -29.44
N GLU A 472 -2.13 -4.41 -28.40
CA GLU A 472 -2.91 -5.45 -27.71
C GLU A 472 -4.32 -5.67 -28.32
N THR A 473 -4.70 -4.90 -29.35
CA THR A 473 -6.03 -4.99 -29.97
C THR A 473 -5.99 -4.87 -31.48
N ASP A 474 -6.87 -5.61 -32.14
CA ASP A 474 -7.16 -5.50 -33.58
C ASP A 474 -8.59 -5.00 -33.83
N GLN A 475 -9.30 -4.55 -32.79
CA GLN A 475 -10.64 -4.01 -32.94
C GLN A 475 -10.59 -2.59 -33.51
N LEU A 476 -11.15 -2.43 -34.72
CA LEU A 476 -11.18 -1.15 -35.44
C LEU A 476 -11.80 0.00 -34.63
N SER A 477 -12.89 -0.27 -33.89
CA SER A 477 -13.54 0.74 -33.04
C SER A 477 -12.60 1.27 -31.94
N VAL A 478 -11.79 0.39 -31.35
CA VAL A 478 -10.80 0.75 -30.32
C VAL A 478 -9.65 1.53 -30.95
N LEU A 479 -9.14 1.10 -32.10
CA LEU A 479 -8.07 1.81 -32.82
C LEU A 479 -8.48 3.22 -33.25
N ILE A 480 -9.70 3.40 -33.76
CA ILE A 480 -10.26 4.72 -34.08
C ILE A 480 -10.39 5.58 -32.81
N GLY A 481 -10.85 4.99 -31.70
CA GLY A 481 -10.91 5.67 -30.41
C GLY A 481 -9.54 6.15 -29.93
N LEU A 482 -8.50 5.32 -30.03
CA LEU A 482 -7.12 5.66 -29.69
C LEU A 482 -6.55 6.74 -30.63
N ALA A 483 -6.82 6.67 -31.93
CA ALA A 483 -6.38 7.68 -32.89
C ALA A 483 -7.02 9.04 -32.61
N ARG A 484 -8.33 9.07 -32.29
CA ARG A 484 -9.03 10.29 -31.86
C ARG A 484 -8.43 10.84 -30.57
N ALA A 485 -8.15 9.99 -29.58
CA ALA A 485 -7.53 10.41 -28.32
C ALA A 485 -6.12 10.99 -28.55
N ALA A 486 -5.29 10.35 -29.38
CA ALA A 486 -3.95 10.83 -29.73
C ALA A 486 -4.00 12.21 -30.40
N LEU A 487 -4.96 12.42 -31.32
CA LEU A 487 -5.14 13.70 -32.01
C LEU A 487 -5.52 14.82 -31.02
N LEU A 488 -6.52 14.59 -30.17
CA LEU A 488 -6.97 15.55 -29.16
C LEU A 488 -5.89 15.85 -28.11
N ALA A 489 -5.03 14.89 -27.84
CA ALA A 489 -3.89 15.02 -26.93
C ALA A 489 -2.66 15.67 -27.57
N GLY A 490 -2.68 15.97 -28.88
CA GLY A 490 -1.53 16.50 -29.62
C GLY A 490 -0.37 15.51 -29.75
N ILE A 491 -0.62 14.21 -29.65
CA ILE A 491 0.39 13.14 -29.72
C ILE A 491 0.56 12.68 -31.17
N THR A 492 1.28 13.48 -31.95
CA THR A 492 1.49 13.21 -33.38
C THR A 492 2.33 11.95 -33.64
N THR A 493 3.22 11.61 -32.71
CA THR A 493 4.12 10.44 -32.79
C THR A 493 3.39 9.10 -32.71
N ALA A 494 2.25 9.03 -32.01
CA ALA A 494 1.41 7.83 -31.95
C ALA A 494 0.29 7.83 -33.00
N PHE A 495 -0.15 9.01 -33.44
CA PHE A 495 -1.25 9.15 -34.39
C PHE A 495 -0.96 8.51 -35.76
N ASN A 496 0.18 8.84 -36.39
CA ASN A 496 0.48 8.31 -37.73
C ASN A 496 0.58 6.78 -37.79
N PRO A 497 1.27 6.09 -36.83
CA PRO A 497 1.26 4.63 -36.78
C PRO A 497 -0.13 4.02 -36.57
N LEU A 498 -1.03 4.69 -35.83
CA LEU A 498 -2.41 4.22 -35.65
C LEU A 498 -3.22 4.30 -36.94
N VAL A 499 -3.09 5.40 -37.68
CA VAL A 499 -3.78 5.56 -38.98
C VAL A 499 -3.36 4.46 -39.95
N ALA A 500 -2.06 4.15 -40.03
CA ALA A 500 -1.54 3.08 -40.88
C ALA A 500 -1.99 1.66 -40.48
N ARG A 501 -2.51 1.46 -39.25
CA ARG A 501 -3.14 0.20 -38.82
C ARG A 501 -4.65 0.17 -39.02
N ILE A 502 -5.26 1.33 -39.21
CA ILE A 502 -6.69 1.49 -39.49
C ILE A 502 -6.95 1.31 -40.99
N GLU A 503 -6.03 1.79 -41.84
CA GLU A 503 -5.94 1.50 -43.27
C GLU A 503 -5.58 0.04 -43.54
#